data_AF-A0A0F9AMD0-F1
#
_entry.id   AF-A0A0F9AMD0-F1
#
_cell.length_a   1.000
_cell.length_b   1.000
_cell.length_c   1.000
_cell.angle_alpha   90.00
_cell.angle_beta   90.00
_cell.angle_gamma   90.00
#
_symmetry.space_group_name_H-M   'P 1'
#
loop_
_entity.id
_entity.type
_entity.pdbx_description
1 polymer ?
#
loop_
_entity_poly.entity_id
_entity_poly.type
_entity_poly.pdbx_seq_one_letter_code
_entity_poly.pdbx_strand_id
1 'polypeptide(L)'
;SGGASINLVLGSAYSKNKTLMPFLRGSIHHNQSSNALLSHYDAGSILAWMGGPIYIYSNTVKNPYGCRNTFDQASPITTFQRNCYGAGIYLDSNYKAYVFNNIISADHNDINSNVYSTAGINEAMGFNHMIFNNAVSGFVVGLHKGMLQHNRNYYFSNTFNDIGFSFVNHKVNDDTIEYESIAFTNNLFIGSPKRPYNFGRKRNNAQINLTEFSELLSDNSSLRSDVGEQLKSGYQLTQRKSIAFIPWSLYSVVGEWNFYKNADDPENIFGENFNLNAEWLDRTMFHQIARNNLSCEDVDASNFTLGILENWIKGAIIFDGDEEYCSLDNDDLGLYSWRTKFKGKSTKGTIHPSDRDTIQINRESFIIEAVLKPGKITSMGLLSKHSDKKGFTITLQNGYPSVSLASNNMHSNRLSSKPINDNKWHHLLVEVDRNKTQGINIYIDGILSNGVFTGSSSLGFNIANNADFEIGRSGNMYY
;
A
#
# COMPACT_ATOMS: atom_id res chain seq x y z
N SER A 1 -25.87 -23.82 2.67
CA SER A 1 -24.54 -23.27 3.01
C SER A 1 -24.73 -21.84 3.48
N GLY A 2 -24.18 -21.43 4.62
CA GLY A 2 -24.41 -20.08 5.19
C GLY A 2 -23.13 -19.35 5.63
N GLY A 3 -22.01 -19.65 4.97
CA GLY A 3 -20.71 -18.97 5.18
C GLY A 3 -20.47 -17.82 4.20
N ALA A 4 -19.20 -17.40 4.09
CA ALA A 4 -18.76 -16.44 3.07
C ALA A 4 -19.05 -16.96 1.66
N SER A 5 -19.31 -16.06 0.71
CA SER A 5 -19.42 -16.44 -0.71
C SER A 5 -18.06 -16.69 -1.33
N ILE A 6 -17.10 -15.82 -1.05
CA ILE A 6 -15.71 -15.97 -1.51
C ILE A 6 -14.80 -15.81 -0.30
N ASN A 7 -13.94 -16.80 -0.08
CA ASN A 7 -12.89 -16.76 0.93
C ASN A 7 -11.55 -17.01 0.24
N LEU A 8 -10.68 -15.99 0.23
CA LEU A 8 -9.32 -16.09 -0.26
C LEU A 8 -8.33 -15.97 0.89
N VAL A 9 -7.44 -16.94 1.02
CA VAL A 9 -6.33 -16.91 1.97
C VAL A 9 -5.03 -16.77 1.20
N LEU A 10 -4.30 -15.67 1.39
CA LEU A 10 -3.02 -15.42 0.72
C LEU A 10 -1.87 -15.64 1.69
N GLY A 11 -1.47 -16.90 1.80
CA GLY A 11 -0.35 -17.31 2.64
C GLY A 11 -0.63 -17.28 4.14
N SER A 12 0.44 -17.33 4.93
CA SER A 12 0.36 -17.33 6.39
C SER A 12 1.65 -16.79 7.00
N ALA A 13 1.60 -16.37 8.26
CA ALA A 13 2.80 -15.96 8.98
C ALA A 13 3.84 -17.09 8.99
N TYR A 14 5.12 -16.74 8.77
CA TYR A 14 6.21 -17.69 8.62
C TYR A 14 6.36 -18.64 9.82
N SER A 15 6.04 -18.19 11.04
CA SER A 15 6.07 -19.05 12.24
C SER A 15 5.16 -20.27 12.17
N LYS A 16 4.06 -20.22 11.40
CA LYS A 16 3.09 -21.32 11.31
C LYS A 16 3.59 -22.46 10.43
N ASN A 17 4.12 -22.13 9.26
CA ASN A 17 4.39 -23.12 8.20
C ASN A 17 5.87 -23.17 7.76
N LYS A 18 6.71 -22.24 8.23
CA LYS A 18 8.14 -22.14 7.86
C LYS A 18 8.39 -22.20 6.36
N THR A 19 7.47 -21.63 5.59
CA THR A 19 7.48 -21.64 4.12
C THR A 19 7.59 -20.21 3.63
N LEU A 20 8.57 -19.94 2.76
CA LEU A 20 8.68 -18.65 2.07
C LEU A 20 7.61 -18.56 0.98
N MET A 21 6.95 -17.41 0.89
CA MET A 21 5.89 -17.16 -0.09
C MET A 21 6.15 -15.86 -0.81
N PRO A 22 7.26 -15.75 -1.57
CA PRO A 22 7.71 -14.47 -2.12
C PRO A 22 6.70 -13.91 -3.12
N PHE A 23 6.05 -14.79 -3.88
CA PHE A 23 5.10 -14.41 -4.91
C PHE A 23 3.66 -14.75 -4.55
N LEU A 24 2.99 -13.80 -3.90
CA LEU A 24 1.56 -13.86 -3.62
C LEU A 24 0.83 -12.75 -4.36
N ARG A 25 -0.21 -13.12 -5.11
CA ARG A 25 -1.17 -12.18 -5.70
C ARG A 25 -2.55 -12.82 -5.68
N GLY A 26 -3.51 -12.13 -5.09
CA GLY A 26 -4.90 -12.56 -5.10
C GLY A 26 -5.79 -11.55 -5.80
N SER A 27 -6.77 -12.03 -6.56
CA SER A 27 -7.73 -11.15 -7.23
C SER A 27 -9.15 -11.69 -7.05
N ILE A 28 -10.06 -10.82 -6.61
CA ILE A 28 -11.50 -11.09 -6.52
C ILE A 28 -12.22 -9.98 -7.27
N HIS A 29 -12.70 -10.27 -8.47
CA HIS A 29 -13.33 -9.24 -9.29
C HIS A 29 -14.49 -9.72 -10.14
N HIS A 30 -15.39 -8.80 -10.48
CA HIS A 30 -16.54 -9.06 -11.35
C HIS A 30 -17.47 -10.16 -10.82
N ASN A 31 -17.60 -10.29 -9.49
CA ASN A 31 -18.51 -11.24 -8.85
C ASN A 31 -19.78 -10.57 -8.36
N GLN A 32 -20.84 -11.37 -8.20
CA GLN A 32 -22.02 -11.01 -7.45
C GLN A 32 -22.19 -11.97 -6.26
N SER A 33 -22.30 -11.42 -5.06
CA SER A 33 -22.65 -12.16 -3.85
C SER A 33 -23.91 -11.57 -3.22
N SER A 34 -24.83 -12.41 -2.77
CA SER A 34 -26.08 -11.98 -2.16
C SER A 34 -26.50 -12.92 -1.04
N ASN A 35 -27.00 -12.37 0.07
CA ASN A 35 -27.51 -13.12 1.22
C ASN A 35 -26.49 -14.14 1.76
N ALA A 36 -25.21 -13.75 1.83
CA ALA A 36 -24.17 -14.55 2.45
C ALA A 36 -24.30 -14.52 3.99
N LEU A 37 -23.55 -15.38 4.69
CA LEU A 37 -23.43 -15.35 6.15
C LEU A 37 -24.75 -15.63 6.91
N LEU A 38 -25.70 -16.38 6.33
CA LEU A 38 -26.97 -16.71 7.00
C LEU A 38 -26.81 -17.61 8.22
N SER A 39 -25.71 -18.37 8.30
CA SER A 39 -25.41 -19.30 9.40
C SER A 39 -24.00 -19.12 9.95
N HIS A 40 -23.36 -17.99 9.67
CA HIS A 40 -21.98 -17.69 10.04
C HIS A 40 -21.87 -16.21 10.36
N TYR A 41 -21.01 -15.83 11.29
CA TYR A 41 -20.78 -14.43 11.67
C TYR A 41 -19.28 -14.20 11.80
N ASP A 42 -18.85 -12.95 11.94
CA ASP A 42 -17.42 -12.60 12.00
C ASP A 42 -16.65 -12.91 10.72
N ALA A 43 -17.30 -12.59 9.60
CA ALA A 43 -16.76 -12.76 8.26
C ALA A 43 -17.34 -11.73 7.28
N GLY A 44 -16.82 -11.75 6.05
CA GLY A 44 -17.35 -11.02 4.92
C GLY A 44 -18.10 -11.92 3.94
N SER A 45 -19.01 -11.33 3.16
CA SER A 45 -19.51 -11.97 1.94
C SER A 45 -18.34 -12.25 0.98
N ILE A 46 -17.48 -11.26 0.78
CA ILE A 46 -16.14 -11.41 0.22
C ILE A 46 -15.14 -11.24 1.36
N LEU A 47 -14.24 -12.21 1.50
CA LEU A 47 -13.33 -12.31 2.61
C LEU A 47 -11.92 -12.58 2.08
N ALA A 48 -10.96 -11.81 2.57
CA ALA A 48 -9.54 -11.98 2.34
C ALA A 48 -8.78 -12.10 3.67
N TRP A 49 -8.00 -13.16 3.79
CA TRP A 49 -7.23 -13.48 4.98
C TRP A 49 -5.75 -13.58 4.66
N MET A 50 -4.92 -12.95 5.51
CA MET A 50 -3.46 -13.01 5.43
C MET A 50 -2.87 -12.37 4.16
N GLY A 51 -1.59 -11.97 4.28
CA GLY A 51 -0.73 -11.60 3.16
C GLY A 51 -1.19 -10.40 2.33
N GLY A 52 -0.80 -10.43 1.06
CA GLY A 52 -0.99 -9.37 0.07
C GLY A 52 0.05 -9.50 -1.06
N PRO A 53 -0.01 -8.65 -2.10
CA PRO A 53 -1.14 -7.79 -2.40
C PRO A 53 -2.40 -8.56 -2.84
N ILE A 54 -3.56 -8.04 -2.46
CA ILE A 54 -4.86 -8.48 -2.96
C ILE A 54 -5.58 -7.37 -3.70
N TYR A 55 -6.24 -7.71 -4.80
CA TYR A 55 -7.05 -6.81 -5.62
C TYR A 55 -8.52 -7.23 -5.56
N ILE A 56 -9.38 -6.41 -4.96
CA ILE A 56 -10.83 -6.67 -4.84
C ILE A 56 -11.59 -5.56 -5.57
N TYR A 57 -12.12 -5.84 -6.76
CA TYR A 57 -12.72 -4.78 -7.56
C TYR A 57 -13.90 -5.18 -8.43
N SER A 58 -14.78 -4.21 -8.71
CA SER A 58 -15.95 -4.43 -9.59
C SER A 58 -16.85 -5.58 -9.14
N ASN A 59 -16.95 -5.82 -7.82
CA ASN A 59 -17.87 -6.79 -7.26
C ASN A 59 -19.18 -6.11 -6.82
N THR A 60 -20.27 -6.86 -6.86
CA THR A 60 -21.55 -6.48 -6.25
C THR A 60 -21.82 -7.38 -5.05
N VAL A 61 -22.01 -6.78 -3.87
CA VAL A 61 -22.31 -7.49 -2.62
C VAL A 61 -23.65 -7.00 -2.08
N LYS A 62 -24.55 -7.93 -1.76
CA LYS A 62 -25.87 -7.64 -1.18
C LYS A 62 -26.14 -8.43 0.09
N ASN A 63 -26.61 -7.75 1.14
CA ASN A 63 -27.18 -8.36 2.35
C ASN A 63 -26.32 -9.44 3.06
N PRO A 64 -25.05 -9.17 3.41
CA PRO A 64 -24.30 -10.05 4.30
C PRO A 64 -24.77 -9.87 5.75
N TYR A 65 -25.66 -10.73 6.25
CA TYR A 65 -26.30 -10.51 7.57
C TYR A 65 -25.36 -10.86 8.73
N GLY A 66 -24.88 -12.11 8.77
CA GLY A 66 -23.97 -12.54 9.83
C GLY A 66 -24.61 -12.69 11.21
N CYS A 67 -25.79 -13.32 11.29
CA CYS A 67 -26.58 -13.41 12.52
C CYS A 67 -25.87 -14.20 13.64
N ARG A 68 -25.92 -13.66 14.86
CA ARG A 68 -25.39 -14.28 16.09
C ARG A 68 -26.55 -14.79 16.94
N ASN A 69 -26.68 -16.11 17.07
CA ASN A 69 -27.79 -16.73 17.80
C ASN A 69 -27.62 -16.74 19.34
N THR A 70 -26.48 -16.31 19.89
CA THR A 70 -26.10 -16.62 21.28
C THR A 70 -25.53 -15.46 22.12
N PHE A 71 -25.53 -14.21 21.64
CA PHE A 71 -25.09 -13.10 22.50
C PHE A 71 -26.21 -12.68 23.46
N ASP A 72 -25.84 -12.61 24.73
CA ASP A 72 -26.68 -12.18 25.84
C ASP A 72 -27.27 -10.79 25.54
N GLN A 73 -28.59 -10.70 25.47
CA GLN A 73 -29.31 -9.46 25.20
C GLN A 73 -29.07 -8.40 26.31
N ALA A 74 -28.37 -8.74 27.39
CA ALA A 74 -27.99 -7.81 28.45
C ALA A 74 -26.91 -6.77 28.07
N SER A 75 -26.21 -6.92 26.92
CA SER A 75 -25.20 -5.91 26.51
C SER A 75 -25.86 -4.58 26.08
N PRO A 76 -25.33 -3.41 26.53
CA PRO A 76 -25.89 -2.11 26.18
C PRO A 76 -26.00 -1.89 24.66
N ILE A 77 -27.01 -1.12 24.24
CA ILE A 77 -27.36 -0.74 22.84
C ILE A 77 -26.25 0.07 22.12
N THR A 78 -25.05 0.16 22.71
CA THR A 78 -23.95 1.01 22.23
C THR A 78 -22.97 0.30 21.29
N THR A 79 -23.17 -1.00 21.00
CA THR A 79 -22.26 -1.77 20.13
C THR A 79 -22.97 -2.28 18.87
N PHE A 80 -22.40 -1.93 17.71
CA PHE A 80 -22.88 -2.34 16.39
C PHE A 80 -22.60 -3.81 16.05
N GLN A 81 -22.05 -4.59 16.98
CA GLN A 81 -21.60 -5.98 16.80
C GLN A 81 -22.44 -6.99 17.61
N ARG A 82 -23.61 -6.56 18.10
CA ARG A 82 -24.41 -7.32 19.08
C ARG A 82 -25.11 -8.52 18.46
N ASN A 83 -26.10 -8.27 17.59
CA ASN A 83 -26.98 -9.29 17.02
C ASN A 83 -26.44 -9.85 15.71
N CYS A 84 -25.71 -9.03 14.96
CA CYS A 84 -25.16 -9.39 13.66
C CYS A 84 -23.72 -8.92 13.56
N TYR A 85 -22.87 -9.70 12.91
CA TYR A 85 -21.53 -9.31 12.53
C TYR A 85 -21.17 -9.87 11.14
N GLY A 86 -21.86 -9.34 10.13
CA GLY A 86 -21.61 -9.64 8.72
C GLY A 86 -21.08 -8.41 7.97
N ALA A 87 -19.98 -8.58 7.24
CA ALA A 87 -19.43 -7.51 6.41
C ALA A 87 -19.66 -7.75 4.91
N GLY A 88 -19.67 -6.67 4.12
CA GLY A 88 -19.60 -6.77 2.66
C GLY A 88 -18.27 -7.36 2.22
N ILE A 89 -17.21 -6.59 2.46
CA ILE A 89 -15.81 -7.00 2.26
C ILE A 89 -15.12 -7.07 3.61
N TYR A 90 -14.42 -8.18 3.89
CA TYR A 90 -13.71 -8.41 5.16
C TYR A 90 -12.23 -8.69 4.90
N LEU A 91 -11.36 -7.81 5.39
CA LEU A 91 -9.91 -7.95 5.36
C LEU A 91 -9.42 -8.31 6.78
N ASP A 92 -8.89 -9.51 6.96
CA ASP A 92 -8.26 -9.90 8.24
C ASP A 92 -6.80 -10.23 8.05
N SER A 93 -5.96 -9.50 8.78
CA SER A 93 -4.53 -9.66 8.71
C SER A 93 -4.06 -9.56 7.25
N ASN A 94 -4.67 -8.70 6.45
CA ASN A 94 -4.18 -8.39 5.11
C ASN A 94 -3.25 -7.18 5.23
N TYR A 95 -2.14 -7.16 4.48
CA TYR A 95 -1.07 -6.19 4.69
C TYR A 95 -0.73 -5.41 3.43
N LYS A 96 -1.54 -5.60 2.37
CA LYS A 96 -1.55 -4.81 1.15
C LYS A 96 -2.81 -5.14 0.35
N ALA A 97 -3.78 -4.23 0.32
CA ALA A 97 -5.07 -4.47 -0.35
C ALA A 97 -5.46 -3.28 -1.22
N TYR A 98 -5.97 -3.57 -2.40
CA TYR A 98 -6.59 -2.60 -3.28
C TYR A 98 -8.06 -2.96 -3.44
N VAL A 99 -8.95 -2.18 -2.83
CA VAL A 99 -10.39 -2.41 -2.84
C VAL A 99 -11.09 -1.27 -3.55
N PHE A 100 -11.58 -1.48 -4.77
CA PHE A 100 -12.09 -0.38 -5.57
C PHE A 100 -13.23 -0.72 -6.53
N ASN A 101 -14.03 0.28 -6.87
CA ASN A 101 -15.15 0.15 -7.81
C ASN A 101 -16.15 -0.96 -7.41
N ASN A 102 -16.31 -1.28 -6.12
CA ASN A 102 -17.30 -2.25 -5.66
C ASN A 102 -18.64 -1.55 -5.32
N ILE A 103 -19.75 -2.26 -5.54
CA ILE A 103 -21.09 -1.86 -5.10
C ILE A 103 -21.49 -2.78 -3.95
N ILE A 104 -21.65 -2.22 -2.76
CA ILE A 104 -21.84 -2.96 -1.52
C ILE A 104 -23.10 -2.42 -0.85
N SER A 105 -24.18 -3.21 -0.86
CA SER A 105 -25.49 -2.79 -0.36
C SER A 105 -26.05 -3.74 0.69
N ALA A 106 -26.86 -3.21 1.60
CA ALA A 106 -27.68 -3.99 2.50
C ALA A 106 -29.05 -3.33 2.70
N ASP A 107 -30.04 -4.14 3.06
CA ASP A 107 -31.42 -3.69 3.21
C ASP A 107 -31.75 -3.21 4.66
N HIS A 108 -30.85 -3.46 5.63
CA HIS A 108 -31.11 -3.19 7.06
C HIS A 108 -29.85 -2.62 7.75
N ASN A 109 -29.96 -1.40 8.27
CA ASN A 109 -28.90 -0.65 8.94
C ASN A 109 -29.23 -0.24 10.39
N ASP A 110 -30.34 -0.70 10.96
CA ASP A 110 -30.72 -0.39 12.34
C ASP A 110 -30.04 -1.36 13.33
N ILE A 111 -29.18 -0.82 14.19
CA ILE A 111 -28.49 -1.58 15.25
C ILE A 111 -29.44 -2.20 16.28
N ASN A 112 -30.66 -1.70 16.38
CA ASN A 112 -31.68 -2.21 17.29
C ASN A 112 -32.49 -3.36 16.68
N SER A 113 -32.37 -3.59 15.38
CA SER A 113 -32.98 -4.74 14.71
C SER A 113 -32.30 -6.05 15.14
N ASN A 114 -33.06 -7.14 15.07
CA ASN A 114 -32.53 -8.48 15.25
C ASN A 114 -31.66 -8.93 14.06
N VAL A 115 -31.88 -8.32 12.89
CA VAL A 115 -31.17 -8.65 11.64
C VAL A 115 -30.75 -7.35 10.96
N TYR A 116 -29.45 -7.22 10.71
CA TYR A 116 -28.84 -6.11 9.98
C TYR A 116 -27.49 -6.54 9.37
N SER A 117 -26.97 -5.77 8.42
CA SER A 117 -25.60 -5.92 7.95
C SER A 117 -24.69 -4.89 8.64
N THR A 118 -23.55 -5.37 9.14
CA THR A 118 -22.75 -4.62 10.11
C THR A 118 -21.85 -3.59 9.47
N ALA A 119 -20.99 -3.99 8.55
CA ALA A 119 -19.99 -3.11 7.95
C ALA A 119 -19.95 -3.31 6.44
N GLY A 120 -19.96 -2.24 5.65
CA GLY A 120 -19.75 -2.35 4.21
C GLY A 120 -18.37 -2.90 3.91
N ILE A 121 -17.35 -2.28 4.49
CA ILE A 121 -15.96 -2.73 4.45
C ILE A 121 -15.44 -2.84 5.88
N ASN A 122 -14.89 -4.00 6.22
CA ASN A 122 -14.31 -4.29 7.52
C ASN A 122 -12.83 -4.67 7.38
N GLU A 123 -11.97 -3.89 8.04
CA GLU A 123 -10.56 -4.19 8.22
C GLU A 123 -10.31 -4.65 9.66
N ALA A 124 -10.32 -5.96 9.91
CA ALA A 124 -10.12 -6.48 11.26
C ALA A 124 -8.70 -6.21 11.77
N MET A 125 -7.70 -6.52 10.95
CA MET A 125 -6.27 -6.32 11.22
C MET A 125 -5.56 -6.14 9.88
N GLY A 126 -4.49 -5.34 9.84
CA GLY A 126 -3.83 -5.05 8.57
C GLY A 126 -3.46 -3.59 8.36
N PHE A 127 -2.72 -3.34 7.30
CA PHE A 127 -2.24 -2.01 6.90
C PHE A 127 -1.88 -2.00 5.40
N ASN A 128 -1.45 -0.84 4.87
CA ASN A 128 -1.13 -0.65 3.45
C ASN A 128 -2.32 -0.90 2.50
N HIS A 129 -3.52 -0.48 2.88
CA HIS A 129 -4.72 -0.64 2.06
C HIS A 129 -5.07 0.63 1.29
N MET A 130 -5.38 0.50 0.01
CA MET A 130 -6.07 1.54 -0.78
C MET A 130 -7.52 1.13 -0.99
N ILE A 131 -8.45 1.88 -0.39
CA ILE A 131 -9.88 1.65 -0.49
C ILE A 131 -10.51 2.86 -1.16
N PHE A 132 -10.95 2.72 -2.41
CA PHE A 132 -11.38 3.89 -3.20
C PHE A 132 -12.47 3.62 -4.23
N ASN A 133 -13.21 4.66 -4.61
CA ASN A 133 -14.28 4.58 -5.61
C ASN A 133 -15.33 3.48 -5.33
N ASN A 134 -15.53 3.06 -4.07
CA ASN A 134 -16.57 2.10 -3.71
C ASN A 134 -17.89 2.82 -3.40
N ALA A 135 -19.01 2.18 -3.70
CA ALA A 135 -20.33 2.62 -3.28
C ALA A 135 -20.85 1.66 -2.19
N VAL A 136 -21.07 2.18 -0.99
CA VAL A 136 -21.49 1.43 0.19
C VAL A 136 -22.83 1.98 0.69
N SER A 137 -23.85 1.14 0.86
CA SER A 137 -25.14 1.62 1.35
C SER A 137 -25.93 0.66 2.24
N GLY A 138 -26.71 1.22 3.17
CA GLY A 138 -27.66 0.44 3.98
C GLY A 138 -27.00 -0.48 5.01
N PHE A 139 -25.75 -0.19 5.39
CA PHE A 139 -25.06 -0.87 6.49
C PHE A 139 -25.14 -0.04 7.78
N VAL A 140 -24.99 -0.72 8.91
CA VAL A 140 -24.82 -0.04 10.20
C VAL A 140 -23.56 0.84 10.19
N VAL A 141 -22.44 0.31 9.72
CA VAL A 141 -21.17 1.01 9.57
C VAL A 141 -20.75 1.02 8.10
N GLY A 142 -20.30 2.15 7.59
CA GLY A 142 -19.74 2.23 6.24
C GLY A 142 -18.38 1.51 6.17
N LEU A 143 -17.40 2.12 6.84
CA LEU A 143 -16.04 1.64 6.96
C LEU A 143 -15.69 1.36 8.42
N HIS A 144 -15.31 0.13 8.72
CA HIS A 144 -14.85 -0.28 10.04
C HIS A 144 -13.40 -0.74 9.98
N LYS A 145 -12.60 -0.32 10.97
CA LYS A 145 -11.24 -0.84 11.18
C LYS A 145 -11.00 -1.17 12.64
N GLY A 146 -10.31 -2.26 12.93
CA GLY A 146 -10.11 -2.77 14.28
C GLY A 146 -8.67 -3.13 14.65
N MET A 147 -8.55 -3.77 15.82
CA MET A 147 -7.33 -4.38 16.35
C MET A 147 -6.12 -3.44 16.49
N LEU A 148 -4.93 -3.85 16.02
CA LEU A 148 -3.64 -3.35 16.52
C LEU A 148 -2.86 -2.47 15.55
N GLN A 149 -3.27 -2.36 14.28
CA GLN A 149 -2.42 -1.79 13.23
C GLN A 149 -3.21 -0.78 12.40
N HIS A 150 -2.64 0.42 12.25
CA HIS A 150 -3.18 1.43 11.37
C HIS A 150 -2.08 2.32 10.79
N ASN A 151 -1.57 1.93 9.63
CA ASN A 151 -0.61 2.72 8.85
C ASN A 151 -0.80 2.51 7.35
N ARG A 152 -0.33 3.46 6.52
CA ARG A 152 -0.39 3.42 5.06
C ARG A 152 -1.77 3.08 4.48
N ASN A 153 -2.85 3.52 5.12
CA ASN A 153 -4.20 3.24 4.61
C ASN A 153 -4.78 4.50 3.98
N TYR A 154 -5.23 4.36 2.74
CA TYR A 154 -5.73 5.45 1.90
C TYR A 154 -7.20 5.20 1.56
N TYR A 155 -8.05 6.16 1.93
CA TYR A 155 -9.50 6.08 1.80
C TYR A 155 -10.01 7.26 0.99
N PHE A 156 -10.33 7.05 -0.27
CA PHE A 156 -10.66 8.18 -1.13
C PHE A 156 -11.75 7.93 -2.16
N SER A 157 -12.55 8.96 -2.43
CA SER A 157 -13.65 8.90 -3.40
C SER A 157 -14.65 7.75 -3.17
N ASN A 158 -14.78 7.26 -1.94
CA ASN A 158 -15.84 6.30 -1.60
C ASN A 158 -17.15 7.05 -1.33
N THR A 159 -18.26 6.43 -1.70
CA THR A 159 -19.60 6.91 -1.38
C THR A 159 -20.21 6.03 -0.29
N PHE A 160 -20.63 6.63 0.80
CA PHE A 160 -21.36 5.97 1.89
C PHE A 160 -22.76 6.58 1.99
N ASN A 161 -23.78 5.81 1.65
CA ASN A 161 -25.16 6.27 1.60
C ASN A 161 -26.04 5.49 2.57
N ASP A 162 -26.92 6.18 3.30
CA ASP A 162 -27.88 5.53 4.20
C ASP A 162 -27.19 4.58 5.20
N ILE A 163 -26.17 5.11 5.88
CA ILE A 163 -25.46 4.38 6.93
C ILE A 163 -26.12 4.65 8.28
N GLY A 164 -26.46 3.60 9.02
CA GLY A 164 -27.34 3.71 10.19
C GLY A 164 -26.67 4.21 11.47
N PHE A 165 -25.40 3.89 11.69
CA PHE A 165 -24.70 4.21 12.94
C PHE A 165 -23.45 5.07 12.76
N SER A 166 -22.57 4.73 11.81
CA SER A 166 -21.30 5.45 11.63
C SER A 166 -20.74 5.30 10.23
N PHE A 167 -20.40 6.40 9.55
CA PHE A 167 -19.73 6.34 8.26
C PHE A 167 -18.34 5.73 8.39
N VAL A 168 -17.54 6.22 9.34
CA VAL A 168 -16.19 5.74 9.62
C VAL A 168 -16.07 5.40 11.09
N ASN A 169 -15.71 4.16 11.40
CA ASN A 169 -15.58 3.69 12.76
C ASN A 169 -14.29 2.88 12.93
N HIS A 170 -13.19 3.59 13.12
CA HIS A 170 -11.86 3.00 13.29
C HIS A 170 -11.55 2.86 14.78
N LYS A 171 -11.63 1.64 15.31
CA LYS A 171 -11.37 1.26 16.71
C LYS A 171 -9.97 0.67 16.90
N VAL A 172 -9.00 1.27 16.25
CA VAL A 172 -7.58 0.92 16.36
C VAL A 172 -6.99 1.47 17.65
N ASN A 173 -5.94 0.82 18.17
CA ASN A 173 -5.25 1.35 19.34
C ASN A 173 -4.60 2.69 18.99
N ASP A 174 -4.85 3.74 19.79
CA ASP A 174 -4.39 5.10 19.47
C ASP A 174 -2.87 5.19 19.36
N ASP A 175 -2.14 4.39 20.15
CA ASP A 175 -0.67 4.38 20.16
C ASP A 175 -0.07 3.62 18.96
N THR A 176 -0.90 3.10 18.04
CA THR A 176 -0.44 2.37 16.83
C THR A 176 -0.95 3.00 15.54
N ILE A 177 -1.50 4.21 15.63
CA ILE A 177 -1.89 5.03 14.48
C ILE A 177 -0.68 5.82 14.02
N GLU A 178 -0.26 5.61 12.78
CA GLU A 178 0.74 6.41 12.08
C GLU A 178 -0.02 7.42 11.21
N TYR A 179 -0.46 8.52 11.80
CA TYR A 179 -1.34 9.51 11.16
C TYR A 179 -0.75 10.04 9.86
N GLU A 180 0.54 10.34 9.84
CA GLU A 180 1.33 10.83 8.71
C GLU A 180 1.23 9.94 7.47
N SER A 181 0.94 8.65 7.66
CA SER A 181 0.79 7.65 6.59
C SER A 181 -0.67 7.36 6.22
N ILE A 182 -1.63 8.15 6.70
CA ILE A 182 -3.06 7.92 6.46
C ILE A 182 -3.60 9.02 5.55
N ALA A 183 -4.46 8.62 4.60
CA ALA A 183 -5.14 9.56 3.72
C ALA A 183 -6.65 9.36 3.77
N PHE A 184 -7.38 10.45 4.01
CA PHE A 184 -8.79 10.55 3.67
C PHE A 184 -8.99 11.73 2.73
N THR A 185 -9.50 11.48 1.53
CA THR A 185 -9.81 12.56 0.59
C THR A 185 -11.05 12.28 -0.25
N ASN A 186 -11.84 13.33 -0.50
CA ASN A 186 -12.89 13.31 -1.52
C ASN A 186 -13.99 12.25 -1.34
N ASN A 187 -14.21 11.73 -0.12
CA ASN A 187 -15.29 10.80 0.15
C ASN A 187 -16.66 11.52 0.19
N LEU A 188 -17.74 10.78 -0.06
CA LEU A 188 -19.10 11.30 -0.02
C LEU A 188 -19.91 10.57 1.04
N PHE A 189 -20.41 11.31 2.02
CA PHE A 189 -21.18 10.77 3.15
C PHE A 189 -22.62 11.27 3.07
N ILE A 190 -23.59 10.41 2.80
CA ILE A 190 -24.99 10.81 2.59
C ILE A 190 -25.84 10.27 3.75
N GLY A 191 -26.38 11.20 4.54
CA GLY A 191 -27.20 10.92 5.70
C GLY A 191 -26.69 11.55 6.99
N SER A 192 -27.24 11.11 8.11
CA SER A 192 -26.90 11.64 9.45
C SER A 192 -26.89 10.52 10.49
N PRO A 193 -25.96 9.56 10.38
CA PRO A 193 -25.81 8.50 11.37
C PRO A 193 -25.60 9.05 12.78
N LYS A 194 -26.00 8.27 13.79
CA LYS A 194 -25.93 8.68 15.21
C LYS A 194 -24.51 9.03 15.66
N ARG A 195 -23.47 8.38 15.13
CA ARG A 195 -22.06 8.58 15.48
C ARG A 195 -21.22 8.61 14.20
N PRO A 196 -21.28 9.69 13.41
CA PRO A 196 -20.88 9.65 12.01
C PRO A 196 -19.41 9.30 11.81
N TYR A 197 -18.52 9.80 12.67
CA TYR A 197 -17.09 9.51 12.60
C TYR A 197 -16.56 9.12 13.98
N ASN A 198 -15.73 8.09 14.01
CA ASN A 198 -14.97 7.67 15.17
C ASN A 198 -13.59 7.17 14.70
N PHE A 199 -12.54 7.69 15.33
CA PHE A 199 -11.16 7.40 14.97
C PHE A 199 -10.28 7.27 16.21
N GLY A 200 -9.78 6.04 16.45
CA GLY A 200 -9.06 5.65 17.66
C GLY A 200 -9.97 5.07 18.75
N ARG A 201 -9.38 4.46 19.79
CA ARG A 201 -10.10 3.85 20.92
C ARG A 201 -10.36 4.82 22.05
N LYS A 202 -9.43 5.76 22.30
CA LYS A 202 -9.59 6.82 23.33
C LYS A 202 -10.81 7.70 23.01
N ARG A 203 -11.16 7.82 21.73
CA ARG A 203 -12.30 8.61 21.23
C ARG A 203 -13.56 7.79 20.92
N ASN A 204 -13.62 6.51 21.29
CA ASN A 204 -14.72 5.57 20.97
C ASN A 204 -16.13 6.01 21.48
N ASN A 205 -16.19 7.09 22.27
CA ASN A 205 -17.42 7.73 22.74
C ASN A 205 -17.62 9.19 22.27
N ALA A 206 -16.63 9.82 21.64
CA ALA A 206 -16.76 11.17 21.11
C ALA A 206 -17.51 11.11 19.77
N GLN A 207 -18.60 11.87 19.68
CA GLN A 207 -19.26 12.14 18.40
C GLN A 207 -18.53 13.31 17.77
N ILE A 208 -17.65 13.04 16.81
CA ILE A 208 -17.05 14.12 16.02
C ILE A 208 -17.81 14.28 14.71
N ASN A 209 -17.96 15.51 14.26
CA ASN A 209 -18.52 15.85 12.96
C ASN A 209 -17.44 15.81 11.86
N LEU A 210 -17.82 16.10 10.61
CA LEU A 210 -16.89 16.01 9.47
C LEU A 210 -15.72 17.00 9.59
N THR A 211 -15.98 18.22 10.07
CA THR A 211 -14.95 19.24 10.29
C THR A 211 -13.97 18.79 11.36
N GLU A 212 -14.46 18.36 12.52
CA GLU A 212 -13.61 17.86 13.61
C GLU A 212 -12.79 16.62 13.18
N PHE A 213 -13.34 15.77 12.30
CA PHE A 213 -12.59 14.64 11.73
C PHE A 213 -11.49 15.09 10.77
N SER A 214 -11.76 16.08 9.93
CA SER A 214 -10.77 16.70 9.04
C SER A 214 -9.66 17.39 9.83
N GLU A 215 -10.02 18.18 10.85
CA GLU A 215 -9.09 18.83 11.78
C GLU A 215 -8.23 17.81 12.51
N LEU A 216 -8.83 16.72 13.03
CA LEU A 216 -8.07 15.66 13.68
C LEU A 216 -6.96 15.10 12.77
N LEU A 217 -7.27 14.81 11.51
CA LEU A 217 -6.27 14.30 10.57
C LEU A 217 -5.23 15.37 10.22
N SER A 218 -5.66 16.62 10.06
CA SER A 218 -4.77 17.75 9.75
C SER A 218 -3.80 18.05 10.88
N ASP A 219 -4.28 18.07 12.13
CA ASP A 219 -3.49 18.35 13.34
C ASP A 219 -2.45 17.26 13.64
N ASN A 220 -2.62 16.07 13.04
CA ASN A 220 -1.68 14.96 13.14
C ASN A 220 -0.94 14.73 11.81
N SER A 221 -0.88 15.74 10.95
CA SER A 221 -0.11 15.76 9.69
C SER A 221 -0.43 14.59 8.75
N SER A 222 -1.67 14.11 8.72
CA SER A 222 -2.07 13.04 7.82
C SER A 222 -1.81 13.40 6.36
N LEU A 223 -1.37 12.40 5.58
CA LEU A 223 -1.06 12.51 4.15
C LEU A 223 -2.15 13.26 3.37
N ARG A 224 -3.43 13.00 3.72
CA ARG A 224 -4.58 13.81 3.33
C ARG A 224 -5.62 13.90 4.44
N SER A 225 -6.10 15.12 4.68
CA SER A 225 -7.11 15.45 5.69
C SER A 225 -8.40 16.03 5.10
N ASP A 226 -8.50 16.21 3.79
CA ASP A 226 -9.67 16.73 3.08
C ASP A 226 -10.75 15.64 2.90
N VAL A 227 -11.24 15.10 4.02
CA VAL A 227 -12.02 13.86 4.13
C VAL A 227 -13.14 13.73 3.09
N GLY A 228 -13.78 14.84 2.73
CA GLY A 228 -14.78 14.91 1.68
C GLY A 228 -15.96 15.77 2.08
N GLU A 229 -17.17 15.35 1.73
CA GLU A 229 -18.40 16.10 2.02
C GLU A 229 -19.47 15.21 2.65
N GLN A 230 -20.27 15.82 3.55
CA GLN A 230 -21.45 15.20 4.11
C GLN A 230 -22.71 15.89 3.60
N LEU A 231 -23.61 15.12 2.99
CA LEU A 231 -24.85 15.57 2.40
C LEU A 231 -26.05 14.98 3.13
N LYS A 232 -27.21 15.65 3.01
CA LYS A 232 -28.49 15.14 3.54
C LYS A 232 -29.00 13.98 2.69
N SER A 233 -29.81 13.12 3.29
CA SER A 233 -30.51 12.03 2.59
C SER A 233 -31.35 12.57 1.43
N GLY A 234 -31.44 11.80 0.33
CA GLY A 234 -32.20 12.17 -0.87
C GLY A 234 -31.43 13.02 -1.88
N TYR A 235 -30.17 13.34 -1.62
CA TYR A 235 -29.30 14.02 -2.58
C TYR A 235 -28.97 13.11 -3.79
N GLN A 236 -28.94 13.69 -4.99
CA GLN A 236 -28.57 12.98 -6.22
C GLN A 236 -27.06 12.81 -6.31
N LEU A 237 -26.60 11.58 -6.48
CA LEU A 237 -25.18 11.24 -6.52
C LEU A 237 -24.48 11.92 -7.72
N THR A 238 -23.57 12.86 -7.44
CA THR A 238 -22.56 13.29 -8.40
C THR A 238 -21.32 12.42 -8.22
N GLN A 239 -20.95 11.65 -9.24
CA GLN A 239 -19.83 10.72 -9.16
C GLN A 239 -18.51 11.48 -8.93
N ARG A 240 -17.85 11.20 -7.81
CA ARG A 240 -16.47 11.61 -7.55
C ARG A 240 -15.55 10.48 -8.02
N LYS A 241 -14.61 10.80 -8.91
CA LYS A 241 -13.67 9.82 -9.46
C LYS A 241 -12.25 10.22 -9.08
N SER A 242 -11.60 9.36 -8.31
CA SER A 242 -10.15 9.38 -8.18
C SER A 242 -9.52 8.33 -9.08
N ILE A 243 -8.33 8.65 -9.56
CA ILE A 243 -7.42 7.74 -10.25
C ILE A 243 -6.29 7.46 -9.26
N ALA A 244 -5.95 6.18 -9.11
CA ALA A 244 -4.83 5.73 -8.32
C ALA A 244 -4.08 4.63 -9.08
N PHE A 245 -2.76 4.65 -8.99
CA PHE A 245 -1.94 3.56 -9.50
C PHE A 245 -1.98 2.37 -8.55
N ILE A 246 -2.12 1.19 -9.15
CA ILE A 246 -2.10 -0.08 -8.45
C ILE A 246 -0.93 -0.87 -9.03
N PRO A 247 0.19 -0.99 -8.30
CA PRO A 247 1.30 -1.80 -8.76
C PRO A 247 0.90 -3.26 -8.82
N TRP A 248 1.28 -3.92 -9.92
CA TRP A 248 1.11 -5.35 -10.05
C TRP A 248 2.33 -6.06 -9.47
N SER A 249 2.16 -6.71 -8.32
CA SER A 249 3.28 -7.29 -7.55
C SER A 249 4.26 -8.08 -8.42
N LEU A 250 5.55 -7.80 -8.26
CA LEU A 250 6.64 -8.61 -8.79
C LEU A 250 6.86 -9.85 -7.90
N TYR A 251 7.80 -10.73 -8.30
CA TYR A 251 8.08 -12.00 -7.62
C TYR A 251 8.49 -11.84 -6.15
N SER A 252 9.28 -10.82 -5.83
CA SER A 252 9.76 -10.52 -4.48
C SER A 252 10.03 -9.02 -4.40
N VAL A 253 9.08 -8.24 -3.89
CA VAL A 253 9.17 -6.78 -3.87
C VAL A 253 9.92 -6.35 -2.60
N VAL A 254 11.17 -5.94 -2.79
CA VAL A 254 12.08 -5.51 -1.71
C VAL A 254 12.17 -3.98 -1.57
N GLY A 255 11.64 -3.24 -2.54
CA GLY A 255 11.53 -1.79 -2.52
C GLY A 255 10.38 -1.36 -3.43
N GLU A 256 9.55 -0.42 -2.95
CA GLU A 256 8.41 0.13 -3.68
C GLU A 256 8.04 1.49 -3.08
N TRP A 257 7.98 2.54 -3.91
CA TRP A 257 7.75 3.91 -3.46
C TRP A 257 6.86 4.65 -4.46
N ASN A 258 5.78 5.26 -3.98
CA ASN A 258 4.84 6.04 -4.79
C ASN A 258 5.02 7.56 -4.63
N PHE A 259 6.10 8.01 -3.96
CA PHE A 259 6.51 9.42 -3.84
C PHE A 259 5.39 10.40 -3.45
N TYR A 260 4.46 9.95 -2.61
CA TYR A 260 3.38 10.78 -2.10
C TYR A 260 3.95 11.85 -1.19
N LYS A 261 3.56 13.11 -1.42
CA LYS A 261 3.95 14.24 -0.58
C LYS A 261 3.49 14.02 0.86
N ASN A 262 4.42 13.70 1.75
CA ASN A 262 4.21 13.68 3.18
C ASN A 262 4.00 15.11 3.70
N ALA A 263 2.94 15.32 4.48
CA ALA A 263 2.57 16.63 4.99
C ALA A 263 3.40 17.03 6.23
N ASP A 264 3.86 16.06 7.00
CA ASP A 264 4.68 16.26 8.20
C ASP A 264 6.15 16.51 7.82
N ASP A 265 6.67 15.63 6.97
CA ASP A 265 8.08 15.54 6.64
C ASP A 265 8.25 15.21 5.14
N PRO A 266 8.36 16.24 4.27
CA PRO A 266 8.53 16.05 2.83
C PRO A 266 9.80 15.27 2.44
N GLU A 267 10.80 15.17 3.31
CA GLU A 267 12.03 14.42 3.08
C GLU A 267 11.81 12.91 3.25
N ASN A 268 10.74 12.47 3.89
CA ASN A 268 10.49 11.06 4.15
C ASN A 268 9.47 10.45 3.18
N ILE A 269 9.94 9.54 2.32
CA ILE A 269 9.10 8.79 1.37
C ILE A 269 8.83 7.40 1.91
N PHE A 270 7.56 7.13 2.19
CA PHE A 270 7.14 5.84 2.71
C PHE A 270 7.39 4.72 1.69
N GLY A 271 8.10 3.67 2.13
CA GLY A 271 8.18 2.43 1.38
C GLY A 271 6.92 1.59 1.59
N GLU A 272 6.44 0.98 0.52
CA GLU A 272 5.20 0.19 0.45
C GLU A 272 5.46 -1.26 0.02
N ASN A 273 6.73 -1.67 0.03
CA ASN A 273 7.13 -3.00 -0.40
C ASN A 273 6.49 -4.10 0.45
N PHE A 274 6.17 -5.21 -0.19
CA PHE A 274 5.59 -6.37 0.47
C PHE A 274 6.18 -7.65 -0.12
N ASN A 275 6.78 -8.46 0.74
CA ASN A 275 7.34 -9.76 0.38
C ASN A 275 7.18 -10.71 1.57
N LEU A 276 6.27 -11.69 1.48
CA LEU A 276 5.96 -12.60 2.59
C LEU A 276 7.06 -13.68 2.76
N ASN A 277 8.23 -13.22 3.22
CA ASN A 277 9.44 -14.01 3.48
C ASN A 277 9.60 -14.35 4.98
N ALA A 278 10.81 -14.71 5.41
CA ALA A 278 11.10 -15.09 6.79
C ALA A 278 10.92 -13.94 7.80
N GLU A 279 10.94 -12.68 7.36
CA GLU A 279 10.72 -11.48 8.20
C GLU A 279 9.28 -11.41 8.72
N TRP A 280 8.34 -12.03 8.00
CA TRP A 280 6.92 -12.08 8.33
C TRP A 280 6.62 -13.20 9.32
N LEU A 281 7.34 -13.20 10.45
CA LEU A 281 7.31 -14.26 11.46
C LEU A 281 5.97 -14.41 12.18
N ASP A 282 5.44 -13.34 12.76
CA ASP A 282 4.17 -13.34 13.50
C ASP A 282 3.34 -12.11 13.17
N ARG A 283 2.04 -12.28 12.90
CA ARG A 283 1.16 -11.17 12.47
C ARG A 283 1.17 -9.96 13.39
N THR A 284 1.40 -10.16 14.70
CA THR A 284 1.43 -9.06 15.66
C THR A 284 2.62 -8.14 15.46
N MET A 285 3.69 -8.60 14.81
CA MET A 285 4.92 -7.82 14.59
C MET A 285 5.01 -7.16 13.22
N PHE A 286 4.12 -7.47 12.27
CA PHE A 286 4.33 -7.04 10.87
C PHE A 286 4.41 -5.52 10.67
N HIS A 287 3.81 -4.74 11.56
CA HIS A 287 3.92 -3.28 11.52
C HIS A 287 5.33 -2.76 11.90
N GLN A 288 6.19 -3.61 12.45
CA GLN A 288 7.58 -3.32 12.84
C GLN A 288 8.59 -3.89 11.85
N ILE A 289 8.15 -4.52 10.77
CA ILE A 289 9.04 -4.89 9.67
C ILE A 289 9.55 -3.58 9.06
N ALA A 290 10.86 -3.51 8.81
CA ALA A 290 11.46 -2.38 8.14
C ALA A 290 10.77 -2.17 6.78
N ARG A 291 10.23 -0.97 6.56
CA ARG A 291 9.49 -0.63 5.34
C ARG A 291 10.34 0.00 4.26
N ASN A 292 11.66 0.11 4.49
CA ASN A 292 12.61 0.69 3.54
C ASN A 292 12.16 2.08 3.06
N ASN A 293 11.74 2.96 3.98
CA ASN A 293 11.44 4.35 3.64
C ASN A 293 12.69 5.02 3.05
N LEU A 294 12.52 5.97 2.14
CA LEU A 294 13.63 6.80 1.67
C LEU A 294 13.69 8.09 2.49
N SER A 295 14.91 8.55 2.75
CA SER A 295 15.19 9.90 3.21
C SER A 295 15.65 10.72 2.02
N CYS A 296 15.12 11.91 1.82
CA CYS A 296 15.47 12.80 0.73
C CYS A 296 16.26 13.99 1.24
N GLU A 297 17.16 14.47 0.41
CA GLU A 297 18.11 15.52 0.72
C GLU A 297 17.78 16.71 -0.18
N ASP A 298 17.74 17.90 0.42
CA ASP A 298 17.34 19.15 -0.23
C ASP A 298 15.95 19.11 -0.92
N VAL A 299 15.05 18.25 -0.44
CA VAL A 299 13.67 18.12 -0.94
C VAL A 299 12.67 18.73 0.04
N ASP A 300 11.85 19.66 -0.44
CA ASP A 300 10.74 20.24 0.33
C ASP A 300 9.37 20.05 -0.35
N ALA A 301 8.32 20.60 0.26
CA ALA A 301 6.94 20.48 -0.24
C ALA A 301 6.71 21.06 -1.66
N SER A 302 7.61 21.93 -2.14
CA SER A 302 7.57 22.56 -3.46
C SER A 302 8.09 21.65 -4.57
N ASN A 303 8.99 20.71 -4.27
CA ASN A 303 9.49 19.69 -5.20
C ASN A 303 8.39 18.72 -5.66
N PHE A 304 7.30 18.60 -4.89
CA PHE A 304 6.21 17.68 -5.20
C PHE A 304 5.22 18.25 -6.20
N THR A 305 4.89 17.45 -7.21
CA THR A 305 3.94 17.77 -8.28
C THR A 305 2.93 16.64 -8.52
N LEU A 306 1.90 16.91 -9.32
CA LEU A 306 0.99 15.87 -9.77
C LEU A 306 1.68 15.01 -10.84
N GLY A 307 1.70 13.70 -10.62
CA GLY A 307 2.13 12.72 -11.60
C GLY A 307 1.04 12.39 -12.63
N ILE A 308 1.25 11.32 -13.40
CA ILE A 308 0.24 10.75 -14.31
C ILE A 308 -0.48 9.53 -13.72
N LEU A 309 0.03 9.01 -12.61
CA LEU A 309 -0.40 7.74 -12.02
C LEU A 309 -1.63 7.90 -11.12
N GLU A 310 -1.78 9.07 -10.51
CA GLU A 310 -2.89 9.40 -9.63
C GLU A 310 -3.29 10.87 -9.72
N ASN A 311 -4.52 11.17 -9.29
CA ASN A 311 -5.03 12.54 -9.20
C ASN A 311 -5.50 12.94 -7.79
N TRP A 312 -5.34 12.05 -6.81
CA TRP A 312 -5.79 12.29 -5.45
C TRP A 312 -4.71 12.94 -4.59
N ILE A 313 -3.44 12.91 -4.99
CA ILE A 313 -2.29 13.49 -4.29
C ILE A 313 -1.18 13.89 -5.27
N LYS A 314 -0.28 14.79 -4.83
CA LYS A 314 1.01 15.00 -5.49
C LYS A 314 1.91 13.78 -5.23
N GLY A 315 1.95 12.86 -6.20
CA GLY A 315 2.69 11.58 -6.14
C GLY A 315 3.97 11.55 -6.97
N ALA A 316 4.52 12.71 -7.33
CA ALA A 316 5.78 12.80 -8.06
C ALA A 316 6.70 13.86 -7.44
N ILE A 317 8.00 13.56 -7.39
CA ILE A 317 9.06 14.47 -6.97
C ILE A 317 9.84 14.95 -8.19
N ILE A 318 10.22 16.22 -8.17
CA ILE A 318 11.17 16.82 -9.11
C ILE A 318 12.54 16.75 -8.46
N PHE A 319 13.51 16.20 -9.18
CA PHE A 319 14.93 16.22 -8.83
C PHE A 319 15.67 17.11 -9.83
N ASP A 320 16.58 17.94 -9.34
CA ASP A 320 17.45 18.80 -10.14
C ASP A 320 18.60 18.04 -10.84
N GLY A 321 18.97 16.87 -10.29
CA GLY A 321 20.06 16.02 -10.76
C GLY A 321 21.41 16.30 -10.14
N ASP A 322 21.45 17.05 -9.05
CA ASP A 322 22.67 17.39 -8.32
C ASP A 322 22.45 17.26 -6.81
N GLU A 323 21.79 18.23 -6.18
CA GLU A 323 21.60 18.32 -4.72
C GLU A 323 20.34 17.56 -4.27
N GLU A 324 19.30 17.49 -5.11
CA GLU A 324 18.03 16.86 -4.77
C GLU A 324 18.02 15.36 -5.10
N TYR A 325 17.95 14.51 -4.09
CA TYR A 325 17.86 13.05 -4.26
C TYR A 325 17.18 12.40 -3.07
N CYS A 326 16.82 11.12 -3.23
CA CYS A 326 16.37 10.29 -2.11
C CYS A 326 17.27 9.06 -1.97
N SER A 327 17.51 8.62 -0.74
CA SER A 327 18.34 7.47 -0.44
C SER A 327 17.72 6.53 0.60
N LEU A 328 18.14 5.27 0.54
CA LEU A 328 18.00 4.30 1.61
C LEU A 328 19.40 3.95 2.11
N ASP A 329 19.68 4.28 3.36
CA ASP A 329 20.94 3.97 4.02
C ASP A 329 21.18 2.45 4.00
N ASN A 330 22.39 2.05 3.62
CA ASN A 330 22.75 0.64 3.64
C ASN A 330 22.67 0.02 5.05
N ASP A 331 22.91 0.80 6.10
CA ASP A 331 22.85 0.31 7.48
C ASP A 331 21.41 -0.04 7.91
N ASP A 332 20.38 0.55 7.29
CA ASP A 332 18.97 0.19 7.50
C ASP A 332 18.60 -1.20 6.94
N LEU A 333 19.44 -1.75 6.06
CA LEU A 333 19.36 -3.13 5.60
C LEU A 333 19.92 -4.13 6.63
N GLY A 334 20.42 -3.62 7.76
CA GLY A 334 21.01 -4.34 8.86
C GLY A 334 20.04 -5.16 9.72
N LEU A 335 20.55 -5.56 10.89
CA LEU A 335 19.80 -6.31 11.90
C LEU A 335 18.76 -5.39 12.56
N TYR A 336 17.53 -5.87 12.73
CA TYR A 336 16.54 -5.16 13.53
C TYR A 336 15.89 -6.06 14.58
N SER A 337 15.43 -5.41 15.65
CA SER A 337 14.73 -6.07 16.76
C SER A 337 13.26 -5.68 16.75
N TRP A 338 12.38 -6.61 17.11
CA TRP A 338 10.95 -6.35 17.25
C TRP A 338 10.46 -6.73 18.64
N ARG A 339 9.40 -6.05 19.09
CA ARG A 339 8.72 -6.34 20.36
C ARG A 339 7.23 -6.07 20.21
N THR A 340 6.42 -7.08 20.45
CA THR A 340 4.96 -6.96 20.43
C THR A 340 4.35 -7.28 21.79
N LYS A 341 3.15 -6.74 22.01
CA LYS A 341 2.31 -7.10 23.14
C LYS A 341 0.90 -7.37 22.63
N PHE A 342 0.45 -8.62 22.73
CA PHE A 342 -0.89 -9.02 22.31
C PHE A 342 -1.57 -9.84 23.40
N LYS A 343 -2.79 -9.44 23.78
CA LYS A 343 -3.57 -10.06 24.87
C LYS A 343 -2.75 -10.27 26.16
N GLY A 344 -1.96 -9.26 26.54
CA GLY A 344 -1.13 -9.29 27.75
C GLY A 344 0.19 -10.05 27.62
N LYS A 345 0.39 -10.86 26.58
CA LYS A 345 1.64 -11.57 26.32
C LYS A 345 2.60 -10.67 25.54
N SER A 346 3.82 -10.51 26.04
CA SER A 346 4.89 -9.83 25.31
C SER A 346 5.79 -10.85 24.61
N THR A 347 6.12 -10.59 23.36
CA THR A 347 7.06 -11.36 22.54
C THR A 347 8.09 -10.42 21.93
N LYS A 348 9.31 -10.90 21.75
CA LYS A 348 10.41 -10.15 21.13
C LYS A 348 11.30 -11.08 20.31
N GLY A 349 12.03 -10.54 19.36
CA GLY A 349 12.99 -11.27 18.56
C GLY A 349 13.87 -10.33 17.73
N THR A 350 14.76 -10.92 16.93
CA THR A 350 15.64 -10.23 16.00
C THR A 350 15.51 -10.87 14.62
N ILE A 351 15.71 -10.07 13.57
CA ILE A 351 15.83 -10.53 12.20
C ILE A 351 17.24 -10.16 11.72
N HIS A 352 17.99 -11.16 11.25
CA HIS A 352 19.36 -10.95 10.76
C HIS A 352 19.34 -10.53 9.29
N PRO A 353 20.33 -9.73 8.82
CA PRO A 353 20.42 -9.34 7.42
C PRO A 353 20.41 -10.52 6.43
N SER A 354 21.00 -11.66 6.83
CA SER A 354 21.03 -12.89 6.02
C SER A 354 19.67 -13.55 5.82
N ASP A 355 18.68 -13.19 6.65
CA ASP A 355 17.33 -13.74 6.60
C ASP A 355 16.36 -12.82 5.81
N ARG A 356 16.86 -11.67 5.33
CA ARG A 356 16.07 -10.64 4.65
C ARG A 356 16.30 -10.70 3.15
N ASP A 357 15.22 -10.53 2.40
CA ASP A 357 15.34 -10.16 0.99
C ASP A 357 15.38 -8.63 0.95
N THR A 358 16.46 -8.06 0.43
CA THR A 358 16.65 -6.61 0.40
C THR A 358 17.05 -6.16 -1.00
N ILE A 359 17.17 -4.84 -1.17
CA ILE A 359 17.76 -4.24 -2.38
C ILE A 359 19.26 -4.53 -2.53
N GLN A 360 19.89 -5.23 -1.58
CA GLN A 360 21.27 -5.70 -1.70
C GLN A 360 21.34 -6.91 -2.63
N ILE A 361 21.59 -6.64 -3.91
CA ILE A 361 21.70 -7.68 -4.94
C ILE A 361 23.13 -8.24 -4.97
N ASN A 362 23.28 -9.56 -4.88
CA ASN A 362 24.55 -10.27 -5.01
C ASN A 362 24.70 -10.86 -6.43
N ARG A 363 24.07 -12.00 -6.68
CA ARG A 363 24.14 -12.76 -7.95
C ARG A 363 22.77 -13.01 -8.56
N GLU A 364 21.73 -12.53 -7.88
CA GLU A 364 20.34 -12.73 -8.26
C GLU A 364 20.01 -11.93 -9.52
N SER A 365 19.04 -12.45 -10.27
CA SER A 365 18.33 -11.67 -11.28
C SER A 365 17.37 -10.70 -10.60
N PHE A 366 17.16 -9.53 -11.19
CA PHE A 366 16.30 -8.51 -10.60
C PHE A 366 15.60 -7.67 -11.66
N ILE A 367 14.56 -6.97 -11.24
CA ILE A 367 13.79 -6.02 -12.04
C ILE A 367 13.75 -4.70 -11.29
N ILE A 368 13.89 -3.59 -12.02
CA ILE A 368 13.61 -2.23 -11.55
C ILE A 368 12.56 -1.63 -12.47
N GLU A 369 11.53 -1.03 -11.89
CA GLU A 369 10.42 -0.40 -12.60
C GLU A 369 10.24 1.02 -12.09
N ALA A 370 10.11 1.98 -13.01
CA ALA A 370 9.94 3.39 -12.68
C ALA A 370 9.02 4.09 -13.70
N VAL A 371 8.29 5.09 -13.24
CA VAL A 371 7.56 6.03 -14.10
C VAL A 371 8.15 7.41 -13.86
N LEU A 372 8.72 8.01 -14.90
CA LEU A 372 9.54 9.20 -14.77
C LEU A 372 9.39 10.13 -15.97
N LYS A 373 9.71 11.40 -15.77
CA LYS A 373 9.64 12.45 -16.79
C LYS A 373 10.96 13.21 -16.85
N PRO A 374 11.95 12.71 -17.60
CA PRO A 374 13.21 13.41 -17.72
C PRO A 374 13.01 14.73 -18.46
N GLY A 375 13.63 15.79 -17.96
CA GLY A 375 13.73 17.06 -18.69
C GLY A 375 14.58 16.91 -19.96
N LYS A 376 15.01 18.03 -20.55
CA LYS A 376 15.92 18.03 -21.71
C LYS A 376 17.39 17.75 -21.34
N ILE A 377 17.61 17.06 -20.22
CA ILE A 377 18.93 16.72 -19.70
C ILE A 377 19.51 15.60 -20.56
N THR A 378 20.80 15.68 -20.88
CA THR A 378 21.48 14.66 -21.69
C THR A 378 22.12 13.58 -20.83
N SER A 379 22.56 13.90 -19.62
CA SER A 379 23.23 12.96 -18.74
C SER A 379 22.83 13.19 -17.29
N MET A 380 22.46 12.13 -16.58
CA MET A 380 21.94 12.20 -15.20
C MET A 380 21.95 10.81 -14.56
N GLY A 381 22.22 10.74 -13.26
CA GLY A 381 21.93 9.54 -12.48
C GLY A 381 20.44 9.43 -12.20
N LEU A 382 19.80 8.31 -12.59
CA LEU A 382 18.40 8.07 -12.26
C LEU A 382 18.27 7.27 -10.97
N LEU A 383 19.12 6.24 -10.83
CA LEU A 383 19.11 5.33 -9.69
C LEU A 383 20.49 4.67 -9.54
N SER A 384 20.92 4.43 -8.31
CA SER A 384 22.20 3.80 -8.00
C SER A 384 22.14 2.93 -6.76
N LYS A 385 22.84 1.79 -6.77
CA LYS A 385 23.39 1.17 -5.54
C LYS A 385 24.78 0.69 -5.87
N HIS A 386 25.70 1.63 -5.90
CA HIS A 386 27.01 1.46 -6.48
C HIS A 386 28.08 2.13 -5.63
N SER A 387 29.02 1.33 -5.11
CA SER A 387 30.28 1.83 -4.56
C SER A 387 31.32 1.98 -5.67
N ASP A 388 32.48 2.58 -5.41
CA ASP A 388 33.51 2.89 -6.43
C ASP A 388 33.77 1.84 -7.53
N LYS A 389 33.62 0.54 -7.23
CA LYS A 389 33.88 -0.54 -8.20
C LYS A 389 32.80 -1.63 -8.27
N LYS A 390 31.70 -1.50 -7.55
CA LYS A 390 30.76 -2.62 -7.38
C LYS A 390 29.33 -2.15 -7.19
N GLY A 391 28.40 -2.75 -7.92
CA GLY A 391 26.99 -2.45 -7.82
C GLY A 391 26.30 -2.34 -9.16
N PHE A 392 25.24 -1.55 -9.19
CA PHE A 392 24.49 -1.26 -10.40
C PHE A 392 24.02 0.20 -10.44
N THR A 393 23.87 0.73 -11.64
CA THR A 393 23.33 2.08 -11.87
C THR A 393 22.38 2.08 -13.06
N ILE A 394 21.40 2.98 -13.01
CA ILE A 394 20.59 3.40 -14.15
C ILE A 394 20.85 4.89 -14.34
N THR A 395 21.28 5.26 -15.53
CA THR A 395 21.65 6.64 -15.88
C THR A 395 21.04 7.05 -17.21
N LEU A 396 21.05 8.33 -17.52
CA LEU A 396 20.92 8.83 -18.88
C LEU A 396 22.29 9.07 -19.48
N GLN A 397 22.49 8.64 -20.72
CA GLN A 397 23.69 8.93 -21.52
C GLN A 397 23.23 9.51 -22.87
N ASN A 398 23.46 10.80 -23.09
CA ASN A 398 22.94 11.54 -24.24
C ASN A 398 21.40 11.39 -24.42
N GLY A 399 20.66 11.29 -23.32
CA GLY A 399 19.22 11.11 -23.28
C GLY A 399 18.74 9.65 -23.33
N TYR A 400 19.65 8.69 -23.53
CA TYR A 400 19.35 7.26 -23.60
C TYR A 400 19.52 6.61 -22.22
N PRO A 401 18.52 5.87 -21.71
CA PRO A 401 18.70 5.05 -20.52
C PRO A 401 19.86 4.08 -20.68
N SER A 402 20.75 4.03 -19.69
CA SER A 402 21.89 3.12 -19.64
C SER A 402 21.90 2.39 -18.31
N VAL A 403 22.07 1.07 -18.38
CA VAL A 403 22.11 0.18 -17.21
C VAL A 403 23.51 -0.41 -17.12
N SER A 404 24.19 -0.17 -16.01
CA SER A 404 25.52 -0.68 -15.74
C SER A 404 25.53 -1.62 -14.54
N LEU A 405 26.30 -2.71 -14.65
CA LEU A 405 26.65 -3.62 -13.56
C LEU A 405 28.18 -3.67 -13.43
N ALA A 406 28.69 -3.58 -12.20
CA ALA A 406 30.12 -3.62 -11.95
C ALA A 406 30.49 -4.56 -10.80
N SER A 407 31.66 -5.19 -10.91
CA SER A 407 32.32 -5.97 -9.87
C SER A 407 33.83 -5.96 -10.07
N ASN A 408 34.52 -5.01 -9.45
CA ASN A 408 35.97 -4.84 -9.51
C ASN A 408 36.46 -4.70 -10.96
N ASN A 409 36.91 -5.81 -11.56
CA ASN A 409 37.47 -5.85 -12.92
C ASN A 409 36.44 -6.25 -13.99
N MET A 410 35.22 -6.61 -13.59
CA MET A 410 34.13 -6.93 -14.51
C MET A 410 33.14 -5.78 -14.56
N HIS A 411 32.76 -5.41 -15.77
CA HIS A 411 31.72 -4.42 -16.03
C HIS A 411 30.85 -4.92 -17.18
N SER A 412 29.57 -4.59 -17.15
CA SER A 412 28.63 -4.81 -18.24
C SER A 412 27.71 -3.61 -18.32
N ASN A 413 27.51 -3.06 -19.52
CA ASN A 413 26.60 -1.94 -19.74
C ASN A 413 25.68 -2.22 -20.91
N ARG A 414 24.43 -1.76 -20.80
CA ARG A 414 23.50 -1.70 -21.94
C ARG A 414 22.91 -0.31 -22.04
N LEU A 415 23.03 0.29 -23.22
CA LEU A 415 22.28 1.48 -23.60
C LEU A 415 20.93 1.08 -24.19
N SER A 416 19.92 1.92 -24.04
CA SER A 416 18.68 1.79 -24.80
C SER A 416 18.90 2.13 -26.28
N SER A 417 17.95 1.75 -27.13
CA SER A 417 17.89 2.16 -28.54
C SER A 417 17.11 3.45 -28.79
N LYS A 418 16.43 3.98 -27.76
CA LYS A 418 15.62 5.21 -27.84
C LYS A 418 15.91 6.14 -26.65
N PRO A 419 16.03 7.46 -26.88
CA PRO A 419 16.13 8.42 -25.80
C PRO A 419 14.77 8.65 -25.14
N ILE A 420 14.78 9.18 -23.91
CA ILE A 420 13.57 9.52 -23.14
C ILE A 420 13.59 10.97 -22.59
N ASN A 421 14.57 11.78 -22.98
CA ASN A 421 14.73 13.16 -22.52
C ASN A 421 13.90 14.18 -23.33
N ASP A 422 12.64 13.83 -23.59
CA ASP A 422 11.72 14.62 -24.41
C ASP A 422 10.70 15.43 -23.58
N ASN A 423 10.89 15.49 -22.25
CA ASN A 423 9.98 16.13 -21.30
C ASN A 423 8.58 15.51 -21.27
N LYS A 424 8.45 14.21 -21.57
CA LYS A 424 7.23 13.42 -21.39
C LYS A 424 7.44 12.32 -20.36
N TRP A 425 6.31 11.83 -19.84
CA TRP A 425 6.31 10.69 -18.94
C TRP A 425 6.60 9.42 -19.72
N HIS A 426 7.48 8.60 -19.17
CA HIS A 426 7.84 7.29 -19.68
C HIS A 426 7.74 6.25 -18.56
N HIS A 427 7.28 5.07 -18.93
CA HIS A 427 7.44 3.86 -18.13
C HIS A 427 8.76 3.20 -18.51
N LEU A 428 9.68 3.09 -17.55
CA LEU A 428 10.97 2.44 -17.70
C LEU A 428 11.00 1.16 -16.88
N LEU A 429 11.26 0.03 -17.54
CA LEU A 429 11.51 -1.25 -16.87
C LEU A 429 12.87 -1.78 -17.28
N VAL A 430 13.68 -2.13 -16.29
CA VAL A 430 14.97 -2.78 -16.46
C VAL A 430 14.87 -4.19 -15.89
N GLU A 431 15.16 -5.19 -16.72
CA GLU A 431 15.29 -6.58 -16.30
C GLU A 431 16.76 -6.98 -16.41
N VAL A 432 17.31 -7.58 -15.36
CA VAL A 432 18.64 -8.18 -15.39
C VAL A 432 18.51 -9.67 -15.15
N ASP A 433 18.52 -10.45 -16.24
CA ASP A 433 18.52 -11.91 -16.23
C ASP A 433 19.96 -12.45 -16.25
N ARG A 434 20.47 -12.82 -15.08
CA ARG A 434 21.87 -13.27 -14.91
C ARG A 434 22.15 -14.64 -15.54
N ASN A 435 21.11 -15.36 -15.96
CA ASN A 435 21.22 -16.66 -16.63
C ASN A 435 21.37 -16.53 -18.15
N LYS A 436 21.21 -15.32 -18.71
CA LYS A 436 21.33 -15.06 -20.15
C LYS A 436 22.61 -14.31 -20.49
N THR A 437 23.21 -14.67 -21.62
CA THR A 437 24.30 -13.91 -22.24
C THR A 437 23.80 -12.51 -22.59
N GLN A 438 24.46 -11.47 -22.07
CA GLN A 438 24.03 -10.08 -22.19
C GLN A 438 22.57 -9.85 -21.70
N GLY A 439 22.16 -10.53 -20.64
CA GLY A 439 20.78 -10.54 -20.12
C GLY A 439 20.29 -9.25 -19.46
N ILE A 440 20.81 -8.07 -19.80
CA ILE A 440 20.24 -6.78 -19.38
C ILE A 440 19.18 -6.40 -20.41
N ASN A 441 17.92 -6.19 -20.05
CA ASN A 441 16.87 -5.74 -20.97
C ASN A 441 16.29 -4.42 -20.49
N ILE A 442 16.10 -3.48 -21.41
CA ILE A 442 15.48 -2.18 -21.15
C ILE A 442 14.18 -2.13 -21.94
N TYR A 443 13.08 -1.82 -21.25
CA TYR A 443 11.78 -1.60 -21.84
C TYR A 443 11.37 -0.14 -21.60
N ILE A 444 10.92 0.53 -22.66
CA ILE A 444 10.39 1.90 -22.60
C ILE A 444 8.95 1.83 -23.08
N ASP A 445 8.01 2.28 -22.24
CA ASP A 445 6.58 2.28 -22.50
C ASP A 445 6.06 0.89 -22.89
N GLY A 446 6.54 -0.14 -22.17
CA GLY A 446 6.21 -1.55 -22.40
C GLY A 446 6.87 -2.19 -23.63
N ILE A 447 7.76 -1.48 -24.35
CA ILE A 447 8.40 -1.97 -25.57
C ILE A 447 9.89 -2.21 -25.33
N LEU A 448 10.40 -3.39 -25.70
CA LEU A 448 11.83 -3.70 -25.64
C LEU A 448 12.64 -2.70 -26.47
N SER A 449 13.60 -2.04 -25.84
CA SER A 449 14.41 -0.97 -26.42
C SER A 449 15.89 -1.20 -26.16
N ASN A 450 16.39 -2.42 -26.34
CA ASN A 450 17.81 -2.72 -26.21
C ASN A 450 18.62 -2.05 -27.33
N GLY A 451 19.64 -1.30 -26.96
CA GLY A 451 20.66 -0.75 -27.84
C GLY A 451 22.00 -1.47 -27.67
N VAL A 452 23.09 -0.70 -27.68
CA VAL A 452 24.46 -1.23 -27.63
C VAL A 452 24.73 -1.89 -26.28
N PHE A 453 25.35 -3.08 -26.31
CA PHE A 453 25.88 -3.76 -25.14
C PHE A 453 27.41 -3.72 -25.15
N THR A 454 28.03 -3.43 -24.01
CA THR A 454 29.49 -3.42 -23.84
C THR A 454 29.90 -4.15 -22.55
N GLY A 455 31.17 -4.56 -22.49
CA GLY A 455 31.73 -5.27 -21.35
C GLY A 455 31.48 -6.78 -21.37
N SER A 456 31.45 -7.39 -20.19
CA SER A 456 31.32 -8.84 -20.00
C SER A 456 29.94 -9.32 -20.46
N SER A 457 29.90 -10.33 -21.33
CA SER A 457 28.66 -10.98 -21.74
C SER A 457 28.09 -11.91 -20.67
N SER A 458 28.92 -12.38 -19.74
CA SER A 458 28.51 -13.13 -18.56
C SER A 458 28.27 -12.17 -17.41
N LEU A 459 27.06 -12.23 -16.86
CA LEU A 459 26.64 -11.38 -15.75
C LEU A 459 26.81 -12.06 -14.39
N GLY A 460 27.27 -13.31 -14.27
CA GLY A 460 27.20 -14.10 -13.02
C GLY A 460 28.08 -13.64 -11.83
N PHE A 461 28.69 -12.46 -11.90
CA PHE A 461 29.54 -11.90 -10.85
C PHE A 461 28.77 -11.31 -9.67
N ASN A 462 29.40 -11.18 -8.50
CA ASN A 462 28.75 -10.61 -7.31
C ASN A 462 28.74 -9.08 -7.41
N ILE A 463 27.59 -8.41 -7.25
CA ILE A 463 27.46 -6.94 -7.26
C ILE A 463 27.09 -6.32 -5.89
N ALA A 464 27.00 -7.12 -4.82
CA ALA A 464 26.64 -6.67 -3.48
C ALA A 464 27.68 -5.69 -2.92
N ASN A 465 27.25 -4.54 -2.41
CA ASN A 465 28.15 -3.49 -1.92
C ASN A 465 27.50 -2.75 -0.73
N ASN A 466 28.27 -1.96 0.01
CA ASN A 466 27.76 -1.24 1.18
C ASN A 466 27.39 0.21 0.87
N ALA A 467 27.25 0.59 -0.40
CA ALA A 467 26.78 1.93 -0.75
C ALA A 467 25.27 2.02 -0.50
N ASP A 468 24.81 3.22 -0.24
CA ASP A 468 23.39 3.53 -0.17
C ASP A 468 22.72 3.27 -1.50
N PHE A 469 21.41 3.05 -1.43
CA PHE A 469 20.59 3.07 -2.63
C PHE A 469 20.05 4.46 -2.84
N GLU A 470 20.20 5.00 -4.04
CA GLU A 470 19.92 6.40 -4.35
C GLU A 470 18.98 6.49 -5.55
N ILE A 471 18.09 7.47 -5.53
CA ILE A 471 17.17 7.84 -6.61
C ILE A 471 17.32 9.33 -6.87
N GLY A 472 17.37 9.74 -8.13
CA GLY A 472 17.59 11.14 -8.53
C GLY A 472 19.07 11.49 -8.71
N ARG A 473 19.98 10.60 -8.30
CA ARG A 473 21.42 10.71 -8.55
C ARG A 473 22.10 9.35 -8.76
N SER A 474 23.38 9.40 -9.10
CA SER A 474 24.27 8.24 -9.04
C SER A 474 25.64 8.68 -8.51
N GLY A 475 25.98 8.28 -7.28
CA GLY A 475 27.23 8.66 -6.62
C GLY A 475 28.47 8.68 -7.53
N ASN A 476 29.26 9.75 -7.42
CA ASN A 476 30.57 10.00 -8.05
C ASN A 476 30.69 9.91 -9.58
N MET A 477 29.59 9.84 -10.33
CA MET A 477 29.61 10.20 -11.75
C MET A 477 29.20 11.66 -11.91
N TYR A 478 30.09 12.57 -11.50
CA TYR A 478 30.08 13.94 -12.02
C TYR A 478 30.28 13.81 -13.54
N TYR A 479 29.26 14.15 -14.33
CA TYR A 479 29.33 14.15 -15.79
C TYR A 479 30.24 15.27 -16.32
#